data_AF-A0A7W7S492-F1
#
_entry.id   AF-A0A7W7S492-F1
#
_cell.length_a   1.000
_cell.length_b   1.000
_cell.length_c   1.000
_cell.angle_alpha   90.00
_cell.angle_beta   90.00
_cell.angle_gamma   90.00
#
_symmetry.space_group_name_H-M   'P 1'
#
loop_
_entity.id
_entity.type
_entity.pdbx_description
1 polymer ?
#
loop_
_entity_poly.entity_id
_entity_poly.type
_entity_poly.pdbx_seq_one_letter_code
_entity_poly.pdbx_strand_id
1 'polypeptide(L)'
;MSMQPKAWPEPDPQIAQAINAIYRGKRQRPLPVRVRDELGELFTDTEFAGAFGAEGRPGWSPGRLALITVLQRVENLTDRQAAEAVRADLSWKYAFVRHEAPPFRMGVEDPRLRIVAAVR
;
A
#
# COMPACT_ATOMS: atom_id res chain seq x y z
N MET A 1 -7.51 19.03 6.42
CA MET A 1 -6.61 17.85 6.53
C MET A 1 -5.21 18.42 6.47
N SER A 2 -4.42 18.29 7.55
CA SER A 2 -3.01 18.75 7.51
C SER A 2 -2.19 17.64 6.89
N MET A 3 -1.36 18.02 5.92
CA MET A 3 -0.47 17.09 5.26
C MET A 3 0.88 17.10 5.98
N GLN A 4 1.32 15.92 6.43
CA GLN A 4 2.65 15.71 6.97
C GLN A 4 3.45 14.93 5.92
N PRO A 5 4.40 15.56 5.21
CA PRO A 5 5.18 14.89 4.19
C PRO A 5 5.95 13.76 4.83
N LYS A 6 5.75 12.53 4.34
CA LYS A 6 6.48 11.38 4.86
C LYS A 6 7.06 10.59 3.70
N ALA A 7 8.39 10.54 3.67
CA ALA A 7 9.14 9.70 2.73
C ALA A 7 8.58 8.28 2.70
N TRP A 8 8.58 7.70 1.50
CA TRP A 8 8.04 6.37 1.31
C TRP A 8 8.87 5.33 2.07
N PRO A 9 8.29 4.64 3.07
CA PRO A 9 9.04 3.70 3.89
C PRO A 9 9.47 2.49 3.07
N GLU A 10 10.64 1.94 3.36
CA GLU A 10 11.06 0.66 2.80
C GLU A 10 10.01 -0.45 3.05
N PRO A 11 9.82 -1.38 2.10
CA PRO A 11 8.92 -2.50 2.30
C PRO A 11 9.30 -3.30 3.55
N ASP A 12 8.30 -3.86 4.22
CA ASP A 12 8.53 -4.74 5.36
C ASP A 12 9.47 -5.91 4.94
N PRO A 13 10.57 -6.19 5.70
CA PRO A 13 11.53 -7.22 5.32
C PRO A 13 10.93 -8.62 5.16
N GLN A 14 9.90 -8.98 5.92
CA GLN A 14 9.23 -10.27 5.81
C GLN A 14 8.40 -10.34 4.52
N ILE A 15 7.69 -9.25 4.19
CA ILE A 15 6.96 -9.13 2.93
C ILE A 15 7.93 -9.16 1.75
N ALA A 16 9.05 -8.44 1.83
CA ALA A 16 10.09 -8.45 0.80
C ALA A 16 10.67 -9.84 0.59
N GLN A 17 10.97 -10.57 1.67
CA GLN A 17 11.44 -11.94 1.59
C GLN A 17 10.40 -12.86 0.94
N ALA A 18 9.12 -12.74 1.32
CA ALA A 18 8.03 -13.55 0.77
C ALA A 18 7.81 -13.28 -0.73
N ILE A 19 7.80 -12.00 -1.16
CA ILE A 19 7.74 -11.64 -2.58
C ILE A 19 8.93 -12.22 -3.34
N ASN A 20 10.15 -12.07 -2.81
CA ASN A 20 11.34 -12.61 -3.45
C ASN A 20 11.33 -14.14 -3.52
N ALA A 21 10.71 -14.84 -2.57
CA ALA A 21 10.54 -16.29 -2.60
C ALA A 21 9.48 -16.72 -3.62
N ILE A 22 8.30 -16.09 -3.61
CA ILE A 22 7.16 -16.45 -4.48
C ILE A 22 7.47 -16.19 -5.97
N TYR A 23 8.18 -15.10 -6.25
CA TYR A 23 8.47 -14.67 -7.62
C TYR A 23 9.91 -14.98 -8.06
N ARG A 24 10.68 -15.75 -7.27
CA ARG A 24 12.01 -16.24 -7.67
C ARG A 24 11.93 -16.99 -9.00
N GLY A 25 12.69 -16.57 -10.00
CA GLY A 25 12.76 -17.24 -11.31
C GLY A 25 11.51 -17.09 -12.19
N LYS A 26 10.49 -16.33 -11.76
CA LYS A 26 9.35 -16.00 -12.62
C LYS A 26 9.73 -14.92 -13.62
N ARG A 27 9.27 -15.06 -14.87
CA ARG A 27 9.56 -14.10 -15.95
C ARG A 27 8.96 -12.72 -15.70
N GLN A 28 7.90 -12.60 -14.90
CA GLN A 28 7.25 -11.33 -14.60
C GLN A 28 6.81 -11.28 -13.14
N ARG A 29 7.22 -10.22 -12.43
CA ARG A 29 6.72 -9.85 -11.10
C ARG A 29 5.43 -9.03 -11.24
N PRO A 30 4.54 -9.02 -10.24
CA PRO A 30 3.33 -8.21 -10.25
C PRO A 30 3.65 -6.73 -10.42
N LEU A 31 2.74 -5.98 -11.05
CA LEU A 31 2.93 -4.57 -11.35
C LEU A 31 3.25 -3.72 -10.09
N PRO A 32 2.56 -3.88 -8.94
CA PRO A 32 2.88 -3.09 -7.74
C PRO A 32 4.32 -3.30 -7.26
N VAL A 33 4.83 -4.54 -7.36
CA VAL A 33 6.21 -4.88 -6.96
C VAL A 33 7.22 -4.26 -7.90
N ARG A 34 6.96 -4.33 -9.21
CA ARG A 34 7.84 -3.71 -10.21
C ARG A 34 7.88 -2.19 -10.09
N VAL A 35 6.72 -1.57 -9.91
CA VAL A 35 6.64 -0.12 -9.70
C VAL A 35 7.42 0.28 -8.44
N ARG A 36 7.27 -0.49 -7.36
CA ARG A 36 8.03 -0.25 -6.12
C ARG A 36 9.55 -0.37 -6.32
N ASP A 37 10.00 -1.41 -7.01
CA ASP A 37 11.43 -1.71 -7.18
C ASP A 37 12.11 -0.83 -8.24
N GLU A 38 11.42 -0.49 -9.32
CA GLU A 38 11.97 0.25 -10.46
C GLU A 38 11.83 1.77 -10.28
N LEU A 39 10.76 2.23 -9.63
CA LEU A 39 10.38 3.64 -9.60
C LEU A 39 10.36 4.27 -8.19
N GLY A 40 10.42 3.45 -7.12
CA GLY A 40 10.51 3.95 -5.75
C GLY A 40 9.34 4.86 -5.35
N GLU A 41 9.66 6.07 -4.85
CA GLU A 41 8.67 7.11 -4.52
C GLU A 41 8.34 7.93 -5.77
N LEU A 42 7.27 7.53 -6.48
CA LEU A 42 6.83 8.18 -7.73
C LEU A 42 6.12 9.53 -7.53
N PHE A 43 5.39 9.66 -6.43
CA PHE A 43 4.59 10.82 -6.11
C PHE A 43 5.00 11.28 -4.72
N THR A 44 5.77 12.35 -4.67
CA THR A 44 6.18 12.91 -3.38
C THR A 44 4.99 13.63 -2.78
N ASP A 45 4.79 13.50 -1.47
CA ASP A 45 3.72 14.23 -0.80
C ASP A 45 3.85 15.74 -1.07
N THR A 46 5.07 16.28 -1.09
CA THR A 46 5.35 17.71 -1.32
C THR A 46 4.71 18.27 -2.59
N GLU A 47 4.58 17.49 -3.66
CA GLU A 47 3.90 17.92 -4.90
C GLU A 47 2.41 18.23 -4.69
N PHE A 48 1.81 17.65 -3.66
CA PHE A 48 0.42 17.88 -3.28
C PHE A 48 0.25 18.95 -2.20
N ALA A 49 1.33 19.55 -1.69
CA ALA A 49 1.26 20.52 -0.59
C ALA A 49 0.32 21.70 -0.88
N GLY A 50 0.23 22.14 -2.14
CA GLY A 50 -0.70 23.22 -2.55
C GLY A 50 -2.19 22.85 -2.49
N ALA A 51 -2.52 21.55 -2.43
CA ALA A 51 -3.90 21.05 -2.38
C ALA A 51 -4.37 20.73 -0.94
N PHE A 52 -3.48 20.74 0.05
CA PHE A 52 -3.80 20.45 1.45
C PHE A 52 -3.51 21.66 2.35
N GLY A 53 -4.45 22.03 3.21
CA GLY A 53 -4.26 23.10 4.19
C GLY A 53 -3.26 22.71 5.30
N ALA A 54 -2.60 23.70 5.90
CA ALA A 54 -1.62 23.47 6.98
C ALA A 54 -2.23 22.88 8.27
N GLU A 55 -3.54 23.03 8.47
CA GLU A 55 -4.24 22.62 9.69
C GLU A 55 -5.27 21.50 9.43
N GLY A 56 -5.25 20.47 10.28
CA GLY A 56 -6.16 19.33 10.22
C GLY A 56 -5.54 18.02 10.72
N ARG A 57 -6.37 16.98 10.85
CA ARG A 57 -5.92 15.65 11.26
C ARG A 57 -4.94 15.05 10.24
N PRO A 58 -3.96 14.25 10.68
CA PRO A 58 -3.05 13.55 9.78
C PRO A 58 -3.85 12.64 8.85
N GLY A 59 -3.80 12.93 7.56
CA GLY A 59 -4.43 12.15 6.50
C GLY A 59 -3.50 11.08 5.94
N TRP A 60 -4.03 10.23 5.06
CA TRP A 60 -3.20 9.37 4.21
C TRP A 60 -2.29 10.22 3.31
N SER A 61 -1.08 9.72 3.04
CA SER A 61 -0.15 10.35 2.08
C SER A 61 -0.84 10.49 0.71
N PRO A 62 -0.99 11.73 0.18
CA PRO A 62 -1.59 11.94 -1.13
C PRO A 62 -0.79 11.28 -2.26
N GLY A 63 0.53 11.20 -2.13
CA GLY A 63 1.36 10.47 -3.09
C GLY A 63 1.04 8.98 -3.15
N ARG A 64 0.79 8.35 -2.00
CA ARG A 64 0.36 6.94 -1.96
C ARG A 64 -1.03 6.73 -2.54
N LEU A 65 -1.97 7.64 -2.28
CA LEU A 65 -3.31 7.59 -2.87
C LEU A 65 -3.23 7.74 -4.40
N ALA A 66 -2.42 8.68 -4.89
CA ALA A 66 -2.17 8.84 -6.31
C ALA A 66 -1.64 7.55 -6.95
N LEU A 67 -0.68 6.87 -6.30
CA LEU A 67 -0.18 5.61 -6.84
C LEU A 67 -1.25 4.50 -6.82
N ILE A 68 -2.05 4.38 -5.75
CA ILE A 68 -3.18 3.42 -5.71
C ILE A 68 -4.13 3.68 -6.89
N THR A 69 -4.46 4.94 -7.17
CA THR A 69 -5.33 5.31 -8.29
C THR A 69 -4.69 4.97 -9.65
N VAL A 70 -3.39 5.19 -9.82
CA VAL A 70 -2.68 4.80 -11.04
C VAL A 70 -2.68 3.28 -11.22
N LEU A 71 -2.31 2.51 -10.20
CA LEU A 71 -2.32 1.04 -10.26
C LEU A 71 -3.71 0.49 -10.48
N GLN A 72 -4.73 1.04 -9.81
CA GLN A 72 -6.13 0.69 -10.03
C GLN A 72 -6.52 0.90 -11.50
N ARG A 73 -6.15 2.03 -12.10
CA ARG A 73 -6.48 2.35 -13.48
C ARG A 73 -5.73 1.43 -14.46
N VAL A 74 -4.46 1.15 -14.22
CA VAL A 74 -3.64 0.28 -15.07
C VAL A 74 -4.08 -1.18 -14.97
N GLU A 75 -4.44 -1.65 -13.78
CA GLU A 75 -4.95 -3.01 -13.55
C GLU A 75 -6.47 -3.13 -13.82
N ASN A 76 -7.13 -2.04 -14.26
CA ASN A 76 -8.56 -1.97 -14.57
C ASN A 76 -9.46 -2.48 -13.42
N LEU A 77 -9.12 -2.08 -12.19
CA LEU A 77 -9.83 -2.47 -10.97
C LEU A 77 -10.92 -1.45 -10.63
N THR A 78 -12.05 -1.94 -10.11
CA THR A 78 -13.03 -1.10 -9.42
C THR A 78 -12.49 -0.65 -8.07
N ASP A 79 -13.05 0.42 -7.48
CA ASP A 79 -12.64 0.91 -6.16
C ASP A 79 -12.67 -0.20 -5.10
N ARG A 80 -13.69 -1.07 -5.16
CA ARG A 80 -13.83 -2.21 -4.24
C ARG A 80 -12.74 -3.25 -4.47
N GLN A 81 -12.37 -3.53 -5.71
CA GLN A 81 -11.29 -4.47 -6.02
C GLN A 81 -9.92 -3.90 -5.64
N ALA A 82 -9.67 -2.61 -5.86
CA ALA A 82 -8.45 -1.95 -5.43
C ALA A 82 -8.33 -1.96 -3.90
N ALA A 83 -9.41 -1.65 -3.18
CA ALA A 83 -9.44 -1.73 -1.73
C ALA A 83 -9.17 -3.16 -1.22
N GLU A 84 -9.73 -4.18 -1.88
CA GLU A 84 -9.47 -5.58 -1.54
C GLU A 84 -8.03 -5.99 -1.87
N ALA A 85 -7.47 -5.52 -2.98
CA ALA A 85 -6.07 -5.78 -3.35
C ALA A 85 -5.11 -5.18 -2.31
N VAL A 86 -5.32 -3.94 -1.88
CA VAL A 86 -4.54 -3.33 -0.78
C VAL A 86 -4.67 -4.15 0.52
N ARG A 87 -5.84 -4.72 0.80
CA ARG A 87 -6.10 -5.49 2.02
C ARG A 87 -5.55 -6.91 1.99
N ALA A 88 -5.62 -7.59 0.85
CA ALA A 88 -5.40 -9.03 0.74
C ALA A 88 -4.17 -9.40 -0.10
N ASP A 89 -3.79 -8.60 -1.09
CA ASP A 89 -2.69 -8.90 -2.00
C ASP A 89 -1.34 -8.49 -1.41
N LEU A 90 -0.45 -9.47 -1.27
CA LEU A 90 0.90 -9.27 -0.75
C LEU A 90 1.75 -8.34 -1.63
N SER A 91 1.52 -8.34 -2.94
CA SER A 91 2.20 -7.49 -3.93
C SER A 91 1.84 -6.02 -3.71
N TRP A 92 0.56 -5.74 -3.47
CA TRP A 92 0.09 -4.41 -3.12
C TRP A 92 0.62 -3.99 -1.74
N LYS A 93 0.64 -4.90 -0.76
CA LYS A 93 1.25 -4.62 0.55
C LYS A 93 2.75 -4.29 0.45
N TYR A 94 3.49 -4.98 -0.41
CA TYR A 94 4.90 -4.69 -0.68
C TYR A 94 5.09 -3.27 -1.22
N ALA A 95 4.18 -2.79 -2.06
CA ALA A 95 4.24 -1.43 -2.58
C ALA A 95 3.90 -0.37 -1.52
N PHE A 96 2.93 -0.63 -0.61
CA PHE A 96 2.30 0.43 0.19
C PHE A 96 2.49 0.36 1.71
N VAL A 97 2.84 -0.78 2.31
CA VAL A 97 2.65 -1.01 3.75
C VAL A 97 3.92 -0.77 4.59
N ARG A 98 3.78 0.15 5.55
CA ARG A 98 4.22 -0.04 6.95
C ARG A 98 3.02 -0.59 7.72
N HIS A 99 3.24 -1.52 8.66
CA HIS A 99 2.24 -2.01 9.62
C HIS A 99 1.76 -0.89 10.58
N GLU A 100 1.08 0.13 10.06
CA GLU A 100 0.22 0.97 10.85
C GLU A 100 -1.19 0.81 10.33
N ALA A 101 -2.06 0.31 11.20
CA ALA A 101 -3.49 0.31 10.97
C ALA A 101 -3.93 1.73 10.54
N PRO A 102 -4.85 1.86 9.56
CA PRO A 102 -5.41 3.16 9.23
C PRO A 102 -5.94 3.85 10.50
N PRO A 103 -5.89 5.20 10.59
CA PRO A 103 -6.58 5.95 11.65
C PRO A 103 -8.11 5.86 11.55
N PHE A 104 -8.67 4.97 10.72
CA PHE A 104 -10.10 4.80 10.54
C PHE A 104 -10.53 3.39 10.94
N ARG A 105 -10.96 3.28 12.20
CA ARG A 105 -11.63 2.10 12.75
C ARG A 105 -13.07 2.09 12.24
N MET A 106 -13.30 1.59 11.03
CA MET A 106 -14.66 1.17 10.66
C MET A 106 -14.94 -0.13 11.40
N GLY A 107 -15.85 -0.07 12.36
CA GLY A 107 -16.40 -1.24 13.02
C GLY A 107 -16.99 -2.18 11.98
N VAL A 108 -16.32 -3.30 11.78
CA VAL A 108 -16.91 -4.54 11.29
C VAL A 108 -16.14 -5.65 12.01
N GLU A 109 -16.76 -6.12 13.09
CA GLU A 109 -16.39 -7.38 13.70
C GLU A 109 -16.62 -8.49 12.67
N ASP A 110 -15.55 -9.10 12.17
CA ASP A 110 -15.63 -10.47 11.66
C ASP A 110 -14.41 -11.28 12.16
N PRO A 111 -14.61 -12.18 13.13
CA PRO A 111 -13.55 -12.87 13.89
C PRO A 111 -12.88 -14.04 13.13
N ARG A 112 -12.99 -14.11 11.80
CA ARG A 112 -12.53 -15.29 11.04
C ARG A 112 -11.06 -15.29 10.61
N LEU A 113 -10.33 -14.19 10.77
CA LEU A 113 -8.87 -14.17 10.58
C LEU A 113 -8.16 -14.50 11.91
N ARG A 114 -8.49 -15.69 12.42
CA ARG A 114 -7.52 -16.55 13.08
C ARG A 114 -6.31 -16.66 12.16
N ILE A 115 -5.33 -15.80 12.43
CA ILE A 115 -3.92 -16.14 12.30
C ILE A 115 -3.77 -17.56 12.85
N VAL A 116 -3.80 -18.56 11.97
CA VAL A 116 -2.74 -19.55 11.85
C VAL A 116 -1.85 -19.51 13.11
N ALA A 117 -2.07 -20.23 14.22
CA ALA A 117 -2.74 -21.52 14.45
C ALA A 117 -2.27 -22.66 13.53
N ALA A 118 -1.47 -22.38 12.49
CA ALA A 118 -0.79 -23.38 11.67
C ALA A 118 0.69 -23.00 11.46
N VAL A 119 1.30 -22.46 12.52
CA VAL A 119 2.71 -22.73 12.84
C VAL A 119 2.72 -23.61 14.09
N ARG A 120 2.35 -24.86 13.89
CA ARG A 120 2.77 -26.03 14.67
C ARG A 120 2.58 -27.27 13.82
#